data_AF-A0A838HBV4-F1
#
_entry.id   AF-A0A838HBV4-F1
#
_cell.length_a   1.000
_cell.length_b   1.000
_cell.length_c   1.000
_cell.angle_alpha   90.00
_cell.angle_beta   90.00
_cell.angle_gamma   90.00
#
_symmetry.space_group_name_H-M   'P 1'
#
loop_
_entity.id
_entity.type
_entity.pdbx_description
1 polymer ?
#
loop_
_entity_poly.entity_id
_entity_poly.type
_entity_poly.pdbx_seq_one_letter_code
_entity_poly.pdbx_strand_id
1 'polypeptide(L)'
;MGSPTAQIVALLGKAELCRAEGDAAAAAVSLLRGVEIAQRTGATLLLPEVASRLVMIGEENDQDSALEYLDLAEGALGEVSMGRERVTIMLARAAVRASAGRPLSAAEVAAQAETLATSLGLRYSAQEAAVYRAAYLEVAQGSPLGRERRHRAN
;
A
#
# COMPACT_ATOMS: atom_id res chain seq x y z
N MET A 1 -27.25 13.35 6.98
CA MET A 1 -25.80 13.06 6.97
C MET A 1 -25.61 11.68 6.34
N GLY A 2 -24.70 11.54 5.37
CA GLY A 2 -24.45 10.24 4.72
C GLY A 2 -23.79 9.24 5.66
N SER A 3 -23.98 7.94 5.41
CA SER A 3 -23.34 6.86 6.18
C SER A 3 -21.81 7.06 6.26
N PRO A 4 -21.17 6.80 7.42
CA PRO A 4 -19.70 6.88 7.56
C PRO A 4 -18.96 6.09 6.47
N THR A 5 -19.45 4.91 6.10
CA THR A 5 -18.88 4.11 5.02
C THR A 5 -18.91 4.83 3.67
N ALA A 6 -20.02 5.52 3.35
CA ALA A 6 -20.13 6.28 2.10
C ALA A 6 -19.14 7.46 2.07
N GLN A 7 -18.89 8.09 3.21
CA GLN A 7 -17.89 9.15 3.33
C GLN A 7 -16.48 8.60 3.11
N ILE A 8 -16.15 7.43 3.68
CA ILE A 8 -14.86 6.77 3.49
C ILE A 8 -14.64 6.37 2.02
N VAL A 9 -15.67 5.85 1.34
CA VAL A 9 -15.60 5.54 -0.10
C VAL A 9 -15.29 6.79 -0.92
N ALA A 10 -15.95 7.92 -0.63
CA ALA A 10 -15.69 9.18 -1.32
C ALA A 10 -14.25 9.68 -1.10
N LEU A 11 -13.70 9.49 0.11
CA LEU A 11 -12.33 9.86 0.44
C LEU A 11 -11.30 8.95 -0.25
N LEU A 12 -11.56 7.65 -0.36
CA LEU A 12 -10.74 6.72 -1.15
C LEU A 12 -10.70 7.13 -2.63
N GLY A 13 -11.87 7.40 -3.21
CA GLY A 13 -11.95 7.86 -4.61
C GLY A 13 -11.22 9.19 -4.83
N LYS A 14 -11.34 10.14 -3.89
CA LYS A 14 -10.59 11.40 -3.93
C LYS A 14 -9.09 11.16 -3.83
N ALA A 15 -8.63 10.27 -2.95
CA ALA A 15 -7.22 9.98 -2.79
C ALA A 15 -6.61 9.37 -4.06
N GLU A 16 -7.30 8.44 -4.72
CA GLU A 16 -6.85 7.87 -5.99
C GLU A 16 -6.78 8.91 -7.11
N LEU A 17 -7.73 9.85 -7.16
CA LEU A 17 -7.68 10.98 -8.11
C LEU A 17 -6.46 11.87 -7.87
N CYS A 18 -6.26 12.32 -6.62
CA CYS A 18 -5.12 13.15 -6.27
C CYS A 18 -3.79 12.45 -6.57
N ARG A 19 -3.70 11.14 -6.31
CA ARG A 19 -2.51 10.33 -6.66
C ARG A 19 -2.28 10.27 -8.17
N ALA A 20 -3.33 10.10 -8.96
CA ALA A 20 -3.25 10.11 -10.42
C ALA A 20 -2.81 11.48 -10.98
N GLU A 21 -3.13 12.57 -10.28
CA GLU A 21 -2.71 13.94 -10.59
C GLU A 21 -1.31 14.28 -10.07
N GLY A 22 -0.67 13.38 -9.31
CA GLY A 22 0.65 13.60 -8.71
C GLY A 22 0.62 14.37 -7.38
N ASP A 23 -0.55 14.63 -6.81
CA ASP A 23 -0.72 15.30 -5.51
C ASP A 23 -0.81 14.27 -4.37
N ALA A 24 0.35 13.72 -4.01
CA ALA A 24 0.48 12.76 -2.91
C ALA A 24 0.05 13.34 -1.56
N ALA A 25 0.26 14.63 -1.33
CA ALA A 25 -0.11 15.29 -0.07
C ALA A 25 -1.63 15.37 0.11
N ALA A 26 -2.37 15.81 -0.92
CA ALA A 26 -3.83 15.85 -0.88
C ALA A 26 -4.45 14.44 -0.80
N ALA A 27 -3.80 13.45 -1.42
CA ALA A 27 -4.20 12.05 -1.31
C ALA A 27 -4.05 11.56 0.13
N ALA A 28 -2.90 11.79 0.77
CA ALA A 28 -2.65 11.44 2.17
C ALA A 28 -3.66 12.11 3.12
N VAL A 29 -3.93 13.42 2.95
CA VAL A 29 -4.94 14.15 3.75
C VAL A 29 -6.33 13.51 3.62
N SER A 30 -6.70 13.05 2.43
CA SER A 30 -8.00 12.41 2.21
C SER A 30 -8.08 11.04 2.90
N LEU A 31 -7.01 10.25 2.85
CA LEU A 31 -6.94 8.95 3.54
C LEU A 31 -6.89 9.09 5.07
N LEU A 32 -6.13 10.05 5.60
CA LEU A 32 -6.08 10.35 7.03
C LEU A 32 -7.49 10.65 7.58
N ARG A 33 -8.26 11.48 6.88
CA ARG A 33 -9.68 11.72 7.24
C ARG A 33 -10.53 10.45 7.21
N GLY A 34 -10.23 9.52 6.30
CA GLY A 34 -10.90 8.22 6.24
C GLY A 34 -10.59 7.36 7.48
N VAL A 35 -9.32 7.32 7.90
CA VAL A 35 -8.88 6.66 9.14
C VAL A 35 -9.58 7.27 10.35
N GLU A 36 -9.57 8.60 10.47
CA GLU A 36 -10.23 9.33 11.56
C GLU A 36 -11.73 9.02 11.65
N ILE A 37 -12.44 8.99 10.51
CA ILE A 37 -13.87 8.63 10.48
C ILE A 37 -14.04 7.19 10.95
N ALA A 38 -13.27 6.25 10.41
CA ALA A 38 -13.38 4.84 10.77
C ALA A 38 -13.15 4.61 12.28
N GLN A 39 -12.13 5.23 12.86
CA GLN A 39 -11.81 5.15 14.28
C GLN A 39 -12.91 5.79 15.15
N ARG A 40 -13.39 6.99 14.78
CA ARG A 40 -14.39 7.71 15.57
C ARG A 40 -15.76 7.05 15.55
N THR A 41 -16.16 6.43 14.43
CA THR A 41 -17.51 5.87 14.27
C THR A 41 -17.55 4.34 14.39
N GLY A 42 -16.40 3.67 14.52
CA GLY A 42 -16.30 2.20 14.48
C GLY A 42 -16.60 1.59 13.11
N ALA A 43 -16.59 2.39 12.04
CA ALA A 43 -16.86 1.91 10.67
C ALA A 43 -15.59 1.29 10.05
N THR A 44 -15.19 0.12 10.56
CA THR A 44 -13.89 -0.50 10.28
C THR A 44 -13.80 -1.28 8.98
N LEU A 45 -14.93 -1.49 8.27
CA LEU A 45 -14.97 -2.30 7.04
C LEU A 45 -13.92 -1.88 5.99
N LEU A 46 -13.72 -0.57 5.81
CA LEU A 46 -12.79 -0.01 4.83
C LEU A 46 -11.45 0.44 5.45
N LEU A 47 -11.29 0.28 6.76
CA LEU A 47 -10.07 0.67 7.45
C LEU A 47 -8.81 -0.06 6.93
N PRO A 48 -8.84 -1.38 6.62
CA PRO A 48 -7.68 -2.04 6.04
C PRO A 48 -7.20 -1.40 4.75
N GLU A 49 -8.14 -1.04 3.86
CA GLU A 49 -7.83 -0.43 2.57
C GLU A 49 -7.29 1.00 2.73
N VAL A 50 -7.98 1.84 3.50
CA VAL A 50 -7.57 3.24 3.71
C VAL A 50 -6.19 3.34 4.35
N ALA A 51 -5.95 2.56 5.41
CA ALA A 51 -4.68 2.59 6.12
C ALA A 51 -3.54 2.03 5.25
N SER A 52 -3.75 0.93 4.53
CA SER A 52 -2.75 0.38 3.60
C SER A 52 -2.41 1.36 2.47
N ARG A 53 -3.41 2.03 1.90
CA ARG A 53 -3.21 3.06 0.87
C ARG A 53 -2.42 4.24 1.39
N LEU A 54 -2.63 4.63 2.66
CA LEU A 54 -1.89 5.71 3.30
C LEU A 54 -0.40 5.35 3.43
N VAL A 55 -0.10 4.11 3.85
CA VAL A 55 1.27 3.57 3.89
C VAL A 55 1.93 3.62 2.51
N MET A 56 1.21 3.22 1.45
CA MET A 56 1.73 3.21 0.08
C MET A 56 2.02 4.61 -0.48
N ILE A 57 1.42 5.67 0.07
CA ILE A 57 1.68 7.06 -0.31
C ILE A 57 2.88 7.64 0.44
N GLY A 58 3.11 7.22 1.69
CA GLY A 58 4.05 7.83 2.63
C GLY A 58 5.54 7.49 2.44
N GLU A 59 5.96 7.10 1.23
CA GLU A 59 7.28 6.49 0.95
C GLU A 59 8.52 7.33 1.30
N GLU A 60 8.43 8.58 1.80
CA GLU A 60 9.64 9.41 1.96
C GLU A 60 9.98 10.02 3.33
N ASN A 61 9.12 10.10 4.36
CA ASN A 61 9.51 10.90 5.55
C ASN A 61 9.12 10.41 6.95
N ASP A 62 8.33 9.33 7.13
CA ASP A 62 8.01 8.83 8.47
C ASP A 62 7.76 7.31 8.49
N GLN A 63 8.80 6.56 8.82
CA GLN A 63 8.74 5.09 8.91
C GLN A 63 7.89 4.62 10.09
N ASP A 64 7.87 5.35 11.20
CA ASP A 64 7.13 4.95 12.41
C ASP A 64 5.63 5.06 12.15
N SER A 65 5.18 6.19 11.57
CA SER A 65 3.78 6.33 11.14
C SER A 65 3.37 5.25 10.13
N ALA A 66 4.24 4.89 9.18
CA ALA A 66 3.94 3.85 8.20
C ALA A 66 3.74 2.47 8.86
N LEU A 67 4.53 2.16 9.89
CA LEU A 67 4.35 0.95 10.69
C LEU A 67 3.04 0.98 11.50
N GLU A 68 2.73 2.10 12.14
CA GLU A 68 1.48 2.25 12.90
C GLU A 68 0.24 2.06 12.02
N TYR A 69 0.22 2.64 10.82
CA TYR A 69 -0.90 2.45 9.89
C TYR A 69 -0.95 1.04 9.30
N LEU A 70 0.19 0.39 9.10
CA LEU A 70 0.22 -1.01 8.69
C LEU A 70 -0.35 -1.92 9.79
N ASP A 71 0.06 -1.73 11.03
CA ASP A 71 -0.47 -2.47 12.18
C ASP A 71 -1.98 -2.25 12.33
N LEU A 72 -2.44 -1.02 12.12
CA LEU A 72 -3.86 -0.68 12.10
C LEU A 72 -4.63 -1.44 10.99
N ALA A 73 -4.06 -1.51 9.79
CA ALA A 73 -4.67 -2.23 8.68
C ALA A 73 -4.75 -3.74 8.94
N GLU A 74 -3.68 -4.33 9.47
CA GLU A 74 -3.60 -5.75 9.81
C GLU A 74 -4.54 -6.12 10.94
N GLY A 75 -4.60 -5.29 12.00
CA GLY A 75 -5.55 -5.47 13.10
C GLY A 75 -7.01 -5.37 12.67
N ALA A 76 -7.32 -4.47 11.73
CA ALA A 76 -8.68 -4.27 11.22
C ALA A 76 -9.17 -5.40 10.31
N LEU A 77 -8.26 -6.12 9.63
CA LEU A 77 -8.62 -7.25 8.75
C LEU A 77 -9.18 -8.44 9.58
N GLY A 78 -8.63 -8.66 10.78
CA GLY A 78 -9.01 -9.77 11.66
C GLY A 78 -8.87 -11.15 10.99
N GLU A 79 -9.71 -12.11 11.38
CA GLU A 79 -9.76 -13.46 10.78
C GLU A 79 -10.54 -13.52 9.46
N VAL A 80 -11.14 -12.41 9.02
CA VAL A 80 -12.01 -12.39 7.85
C VAL A 80 -11.15 -12.34 6.58
N SER A 81 -11.29 -13.37 5.75
CA SER A 81 -10.55 -13.47 4.48
C SER A 81 -11.15 -12.59 3.40
N MET A 82 -10.87 -11.28 3.43
CA MET A 82 -11.16 -10.40 2.29
C MET A 82 -9.94 -10.35 1.38
N GLY A 83 -10.05 -11.00 0.21
CA GLY A 83 -8.91 -11.21 -0.68
C GLY A 83 -8.29 -9.93 -1.23
N ARG A 84 -9.11 -8.91 -1.51
CA ARG A 84 -8.65 -7.60 -2.02
C ARG A 84 -7.81 -6.87 -0.97
N GLU A 85 -8.28 -6.80 0.25
CA GLU A 85 -7.65 -6.12 1.38
C GLU A 85 -6.32 -6.78 1.73
N ARG A 86 -6.25 -8.13 1.65
CA ARG A 86 -4.98 -8.87 1.80
C ARG A 86 -3.95 -8.45 0.76
N VAL A 87 -4.34 -8.29 -0.50
CA VAL A 87 -3.44 -7.80 -1.55
C VAL A 87 -2.97 -6.37 -1.23
N THR A 88 -3.87 -5.48 -0.82
CA THR A 88 -3.50 -4.09 -0.48
C THR A 88 -2.55 -4.02 0.73
N ILE A 89 -2.79 -4.81 1.77
CA ILE A 89 -1.88 -4.93 2.93
C ILE A 89 -0.51 -5.44 2.50
N MET A 90 -0.45 -6.42 1.60
CA MET A 90 0.84 -6.90 1.08
C MET A 90 1.59 -5.80 0.32
N LEU A 91 0.90 -4.95 -0.44
CA LEU A 91 1.54 -3.80 -1.09
C LEU A 91 2.02 -2.75 -0.07
N ALA A 92 1.25 -2.49 0.99
CA ALA A 92 1.71 -1.65 2.09
C ALA A 92 2.96 -2.22 2.79
N ARG A 93 3.02 -3.54 3.02
CA ARG A 93 4.23 -4.22 3.52
C ARG A 93 5.42 -4.06 2.58
N ALA A 94 5.19 -4.10 1.27
CA ALA A 94 6.24 -3.87 0.29
C ALA A 94 6.78 -2.43 0.41
N ALA A 95 5.90 -1.44 0.54
CA ALA A 95 6.29 -0.03 0.70
C ALA A 95 7.10 0.24 1.99
N VAL A 96 6.72 -0.37 3.11
CA VAL A 96 7.52 -0.31 4.36
C VAL A 96 8.91 -0.93 4.17
N ARG A 97 9.03 -2.00 3.38
CA ARG A 97 10.35 -2.59 3.10
C ARG A 97 11.18 -1.71 2.18
N ALA A 98 10.56 -1.08 1.19
CA ALA A 98 11.24 -0.18 0.26
C ALA A 98 11.81 1.05 0.98
N SER A 99 10.98 1.74 1.76
CA SER A 99 11.39 2.88 2.59
C SER A 99 12.48 2.52 3.60
N ALA A 100 12.47 1.31 4.16
CA ALA A 100 13.55 0.79 5.01
C ALA A 100 14.84 0.39 4.25
N GLY A 101 15.00 0.81 2.99
CA GLY A 101 16.20 0.53 2.18
C GLY A 101 16.32 -0.93 1.72
N ARG A 102 15.22 -1.69 1.68
CA ARG A 102 15.19 -3.11 1.27
C ARG A 102 14.37 -3.32 -0.01
N PRO A 103 14.73 -2.69 -1.15
CA PRO A 103 13.93 -2.70 -2.37
C PRO A 103 13.77 -4.10 -3.00
N LEU A 104 14.76 -5.00 -2.87
CA LEU A 104 14.62 -6.38 -3.34
C LEU A 104 13.53 -7.14 -2.54
N SER A 105 13.52 -6.98 -1.23
CA SER A 105 12.50 -7.62 -0.38
C SER A 105 11.12 -7.00 -0.60
N ALA A 106 11.04 -5.70 -0.90
CA ALA A 106 9.81 -5.06 -1.32
C ALA A 106 9.28 -5.66 -2.63
N ALA A 107 10.14 -5.82 -3.64
CA ALA A 107 9.79 -6.44 -4.91
C ALA A 107 9.29 -7.88 -4.75
N GLU A 108 9.90 -8.67 -3.87
CA GLU A 108 9.44 -10.04 -3.56
C GLU A 108 8.02 -10.05 -2.96
N VAL A 109 7.72 -9.13 -2.05
CA VAL A 109 6.36 -9.03 -1.48
C VAL A 109 5.36 -8.57 -2.52
N ALA A 110 5.71 -7.58 -3.34
CA ALA A 110 4.85 -7.13 -4.44
C ALA A 110 4.58 -8.27 -5.44
N ALA A 111 5.56 -9.14 -5.71
CA ALA A 111 5.37 -10.34 -6.54
C ALA A 111 4.37 -11.34 -5.92
N GLN A 112 4.43 -11.53 -4.60
CA GLN A 112 3.47 -12.38 -3.89
C GLN A 112 2.06 -11.76 -3.92
N ALA A 113 1.95 -10.44 -3.80
CA ALA A 113 0.69 -9.71 -3.92
C ALA A 113 0.10 -9.84 -5.34
N GLU A 114 0.94 -9.71 -6.37
CA GLU A 114 0.60 -9.93 -7.78
C GLU A 114 0.05 -11.36 -8.01
N THR A 115 0.75 -12.36 -7.46
CA THR A 115 0.33 -13.78 -7.56
C THR A 115 -1.01 -14.01 -6.88
N LEU A 116 -1.19 -13.50 -5.66
CA LEU A 116 -2.44 -13.60 -4.92
C LEU A 116 -3.58 -12.94 -5.67
N ALA A 117 -3.40 -11.70 -6.13
CA ALA A 117 -4.39 -10.96 -6.89
C ALA A 117 -4.80 -11.70 -8.17
N THR A 118 -3.82 -12.28 -8.87
CA THR A 118 -4.06 -13.10 -10.06
C THR A 118 -4.89 -14.33 -9.74
N SER A 119 -4.57 -15.06 -8.67
CA SER A 119 -5.34 -16.25 -8.25
C SER A 119 -6.78 -15.93 -7.84
N LEU A 120 -7.04 -14.70 -7.40
CA LEU A 120 -8.36 -14.21 -6.99
C LEU A 120 -9.14 -13.54 -8.14
N GLY A 121 -8.56 -13.45 -9.34
CA GLY A 121 -9.17 -12.77 -10.49
C GLY A 121 -9.20 -11.23 -10.38
N LEU A 122 -8.44 -10.64 -9.45
CA LEU A 122 -8.38 -9.20 -9.21
C LEU A 122 -7.42 -8.52 -10.19
N ARG A 123 -7.83 -8.40 -11.45
CA ARG A 123 -6.98 -7.91 -12.57
C ARG A 123 -6.32 -6.56 -12.29
N TYR A 124 -7.08 -5.60 -11.73
CA TYR A 124 -6.54 -4.27 -11.42
C TYR A 124 -5.45 -4.35 -10.34
N SER A 125 -5.71 -5.07 -9.25
CA SER A 125 -4.74 -5.23 -8.15
C SER A 125 -3.49 -6.02 -8.57
N ALA A 126 -3.63 -7.00 -9.48
CA ALA A 126 -2.49 -7.70 -10.05
C ALA A 126 -1.60 -6.75 -10.86
N GLN A 127 -2.20 -5.92 -11.72
CA GLN A 127 -1.46 -4.91 -12.50
C GLN A 127 -0.79 -3.87 -11.59
N GLU A 128 -1.49 -3.40 -10.57
CA GLU A 128 -0.95 -2.46 -9.59
C GLU A 128 0.27 -3.06 -8.88
N ALA A 129 0.15 -4.30 -8.39
CA ALA A 129 1.25 -5.01 -7.75
C ALA A 129 2.47 -5.20 -8.68
N ALA A 130 2.23 -5.51 -9.96
CA ALA A 130 3.28 -5.61 -10.96
C ALA A 130 4.02 -4.27 -11.18
N VAL A 131 3.30 -3.14 -11.15
CA VAL A 131 3.90 -1.79 -11.27
C VAL A 131 4.80 -1.49 -10.07
N TYR A 132 4.32 -1.72 -8.84
CA TYR A 132 5.16 -1.55 -7.63
C TYR A 132 6.38 -2.47 -7.66
N ARG A 133 6.20 -3.75 -8.05
CA ARG A 133 7.30 -4.70 -8.20
C ARG A 133 8.37 -4.19 -9.16
N ALA A 134 7.96 -3.69 -10.33
CA ALA A 134 8.88 -3.15 -11.32
C ALA A 134 9.66 -1.94 -10.78
N ALA A 135 8.96 -1.00 -10.14
CA ALA A 135 9.58 0.19 -9.54
C ALA A 135 10.64 -0.20 -8.48
N TYR A 136 10.32 -1.13 -7.58
CA TYR A 136 11.27 -1.58 -6.56
C TYR A 136 12.48 -2.33 -7.14
N LEU A 137 12.30 -3.09 -8.22
CA LEU A 137 13.42 -3.72 -8.93
C LEU A 137 14.32 -2.68 -9.59
N GLU A 138 13.78 -1.60 -10.15
CA GLU A 138 14.56 -0.51 -10.72
C GLU A 138 15.40 0.19 -9.64
N VAL A 139 14.81 0.51 -8.49
CA VAL A 139 15.53 1.07 -7.33
C VAL A 139 16.65 0.14 -6.86
N ALA A 140 16.37 -1.16 -6.75
CA ALA A 140 17.38 -2.15 -6.35
C ALA A 140 18.56 -2.21 -7.33
N GLN A 141 18.30 -2.03 -8.62
CA GLN A 141 19.32 -2.03 -9.67
C GLN A 141 20.15 -0.74 -9.71
N GLY A 142 19.56 0.40 -9.35
CA GLY A 142 20.24 1.70 -9.26
C GLY A 142 21.16 1.82 -8.03
N SER A 143 20.86 1.08 -6.96
CA SER A 143 21.61 1.06 -5.70
C SER A 143 23.04 0.50 -5.84
N PRO A 144 24.04 0.99 -5.09
CA PRO A 144 25.41 0.47 -5.09
C PRO A 144 25.49 -1.05 -4.91
N LEU A 145 24.64 -1.61 -4.03
CA LEU A 145 24.54 -3.05 -3.77
C LEU A 145 23.99 -3.85 -4.97
N GLY A 146 23.17 -3.22 -5.82
CA GLY A 146 22.65 -3.81 -7.05
C GLY A 146 23.69 -3.93 -8.15
N ARG A 147 24.66 -2.99 -8.19
CA ARG A 147 25.77 -3.01 -9.16
C ARG A 147 26.82 -4.08 -8.82
N GLU A 148 27.11 -4.28 -7.54
CA GLU A 148 28.09 -5.28 -7.08
C GLU A 148 27.66 -6.73 -7.38
N ARG A 149 26.35 -7.05 -7.31
CA ARG A 149 25.86 -8.39 -7.67
C ARG A 149 25.88 -8.68 -9.17
N ARG A 150 25.73 -7.66 -10.03
CA ARG A 150 25.90 -7.84 -11.50
C ARG A 150 27.34 -8.19 -11.87
N HIS A 151 28.30 -7.61 -11.16
CA HIS A 151 29.72 -7.90 -11.40
C HIS A 151 30.16 -9.30 -10.92
N ARG A 152 29.39 -9.97 -10.06
CA ARG A 152 29.69 -11.34 -9.61
C ARG A 152 28.94 -12.44 -10.39
N ALA A 153 28.04 -12.06 -11.29
CA ALA A 153 27.24 -13.00 -12.09
C ALA A 153 27.69 -13.07 -13.56
N ASN A 154 28.75 -12.32 -13.92
CA ASN A 154 29.50 -12.44 -15.19
C ASN A 154 30.87 -13.05 -14.91
#